data_AF-A0A1Y2DBY6-F1
#
_entry.id   AF-A0A1Y2DBY6-F1
#
_cell.length_a   1.000
_cell.length_b   1.000
_cell.length_c   1.000
_cell.angle_alpha   90.00
_cell.angle_beta   90.00
_cell.angle_gamma   90.00
#
_symmetry.space_group_name_H-M   'P 1'
#
loop_
_entity.id
_entity.type
_entity.pdbx_description
1 polymer ?
#
loop_
_entity_poly.entity_id
_entity_poly.type
_entity_poly.pdbx_seq_one_letter_code
_entity_poly.pdbx_strand_id
1 'polypeptide(L)'
;MDIVEKNESFHRTGDKIQFDPVTAIIRKTEVLYLAKWKNRRGPEVRKDWMVASTTYNHCYTCEVIRNHPHPNVASYYGCRDTRGRVSGLCFKRYTSTLSEKVSPHHLNKTAFLSSNRLLVNQAVELLLASIRNGIRHLHALGLVHNDITPSNIMLDDDGTAVIIDFDSCRQVGALIRETKTKRTHGWHDPNVNVASETNDLDALAELRAWLLSSSATEFQFA
;
A
#
# COMPACT_ATOMS: atom_id res chain seq x y z
N MET A 1 13.74 -0.21 27.00
CA MET A 1 12.63 0.58 26.43
C MET A 1 13.33 1.62 25.63
N ASP A 2 13.29 1.44 24.33
CA ASP A 2 14.30 2.02 23.45
C ASP A 2 13.58 2.74 22.32
N ILE A 3 14.04 3.95 22.01
CA ILE A 3 13.44 4.76 20.94
C ILE A 3 13.92 4.17 19.61
N VAL A 4 12.98 3.61 18.85
CA VAL A 4 13.23 3.01 17.53
C VAL A 4 13.33 4.10 16.47
N GLU A 5 12.47 5.11 16.57
CA GLU A 5 12.41 6.20 15.61
C GLU A 5 11.81 7.44 16.30
N LYS A 6 12.30 8.62 15.95
CA LYS A 6 11.88 9.89 16.54
C LYS A 6 11.64 10.89 15.42
N ASN A 7 10.39 11.30 15.23
CA ASN A 7 10.05 12.38 14.31
C ASN A 7 9.84 13.67 15.09
N GLU A 8 10.83 14.55 14.98
CA GLU A 8 10.75 15.93 15.47
C GLU A 8 10.41 16.84 14.31
N SER A 9 9.21 17.43 14.34
CA SER A 9 8.86 18.54 13.46
C SER A 9 8.71 19.82 14.28
N PHE A 10 9.26 20.91 13.76
CA PHE A 10 9.04 22.26 14.27
C PHE A 10 8.69 23.16 13.10
N HIS A 11 7.81 24.13 13.36
CA HIS A 11 7.48 25.16 12.39
C HIS A 11 7.52 26.53 13.05
N ARG A 12 7.86 27.54 12.25
CA ARG A 12 8.04 28.92 12.71
C ARG A 12 6.77 29.71 12.36
N THR A 13 6.12 30.26 13.37
CA THR A 13 4.90 31.07 13.22
C THR A 13 5.18 32.47 13.74
N GLY A 14 5.54 33.38 12.84
CA GLY A 14 6.07 34.71 13.20
C GLY A 14 7.41 34.60 13.94
N ASP A 15 7.58 35.34 15.04
CA ASP A 15 8.79 35.28 15.87
C ASP A 15 8.82 34.12 16.86
N LYS A 16 7.81 33.24 16.84
CA LYS A 16 7.70 32.10 17.75
C LYS A 16 8.01 30.79 17.02
N ILE A 17 8.81 29.95 17.67
CA ILE A 17 9.02 28.56 17.25
C ILE A 17 7.94 27.72 17.93
N GLN A 18 7.13 27.03 17.14
CA GLN A 18 6.10 26.11 17.63
C GLN A 18 6.60 24.68 17.45
N PHE A 19 6.59 23.93 18.54
CA PHE A 19 6.98 22.52 18.56
C PHE A 19 5.75 21.68 18.24
N ASP A 20 5.81 20.89 17.19
CA ASP A 20 4.84 19.82 17.00
C ASP A 20 5.10 18.71 18.02
N PRO A 21 4.07 17.97 18.46
CA PRO A 21 4.25 16.86 19.37
C PRO A 21 5.24 15.85 18.77
N VAL A 22 6.41 15.72 19.41
CA VAL A 22 7.39 14.70 19.01
C VAL A 22 6.71 13.36 19.14
N THR A 23 6.59 12.68 18.01
CA THR A 23 6.04 11.34 17.96
C THR A 23 7.22 10.39 17.86
N ALA A 24 7.39 9.59 18.90
CA ALA A 24 8.46 8.62 19.01
C ALA A 24 7.88 7.22 19.04
N ILE A 25 8.49 6.32 18.28
CA ILE A 25 8.19 4.90 18.35
C ILE A 25 9.15 4.32 19.37
N ILE A 26 8.59 3.67 20.39
CA ILE A 26 9.37 3.03 21.45
C ILE A 26 9.12 1.52 21.40
N ARG A 27 10.17 0.74 21.60
CA ARG A 27 10.08 -0.71 21.76
C ARG A 27 10.13 -1.06 23.23
N LYS A 28 9.17 -1.87 23.69
CA LYS A 28 9.21 -2.51 25.01
C LYS A 28 8.75 -3.95 24.86
N THR A 29 9.62 -4.89 25.25
CA THR A 29 9.33 -6.34 25.25
C THR A 29 8.70 -6.81 23.93
N GLU A 30 9.37 -6.51 22.80
CA GLU A 30 8.91 -6.79 21.43
C GLU A 30 7.65 -6.07 20.93
N VAL A 31 6.98 -5.28 21.77
CA VAL A 31 5.81 -4.48 21.37
C VAL A 31 6.25 -3.04 21.08
N LEU A 32 5.81 -2.51 19.95
CA LEU A 32 6.02 -1.10 19.58
C LEU A 32 4.85 -0.25 20.08
N TYR A 33 5.18 0.93 20.62
CA TYR A 33 4.19 1.91 21.08
C TYR A 33 4.43 3.25 20.40
N LEU A 34 3.34 3.95 20.09
CA LEU A 34 3.38 5.34 19.67
C LEU A 34 3.38 6.24 20.92
N ALA A 35 4.50 6.90 21.18
CA ALA A 35 4.62 7.88 22.26
C ALA A 35 4.49 9.29 21.69
N LYS A 36 3.64 10.12 22.29
CA LYS A 36 3.56 11.56 22.00
C LYS A 36 4.12 12.35 23.17
N TRP A 37 5.01 13.30 22.89
CA TRP A 37 5.61 14.14 23.92
C TRP A 37 5.11 15.58 23.85
N LYS A 38 4.79 16.15 25.02
CA LYS A 38 4.39 17.56 25.14
C LYS A 38 5.40 18.43 25.90
N ASN A 39 6.32 17.88 26.69
CA ASN A 39 7.27 18.64 27.54
C ASN A 39 8.57 17.86 27.87
N ARG A 40 9.63 18.53 28.37
CA ARG A 40 11.00 18.02 28.65
C ARG A 40 11.16 16.89 29.69
N ARG A 41 10.08 16.23 30.15
CA ARG A 41 10.14 15.14 31.14
C ARG A 41 9.61 13.87 30.49
N GLY A 42 10.46 12.83 30.39
CA GLY A 42 10.20 11.40 30.08
C GLY A 42 9.00 10.98 29.18
N PRO A 43 9.14 10.08 28.19
CA PRO A 43 8.00 9.62 27.39
C PRO A 43 6.92 8.95 28.27
N GLU A 44 5.65 9.35 28.09
CA GLU A 44 4.50 8.68 28.71
C GLU A 44 3.89 7.65 27.74
N VAL A 45 3.75 6.41 28.21
CA VAL A 45 3.14 5.31 27.45
C VAL A 45 1.78 4.99 28.04
N ARG A 46 0.69 5.19 27.30
CA ARG A 46 -0.63 4.73 27.74
C ARG A 46 -1.01 3.41 27.09
N LYS A 47 -1.65 2.52 27.86
CA LYS A 47 -2.04 1.17 27.40
C LYS A 47 -3.09 1.18 26.29
N ASP A 48 -3.92 2.22 26.21
CA ASP A 48 -4.92 2.46 25.16
C ASP A 48 -4.32 2.95 23.84
N TRP A 49 -3.02 3.25 23.80
CA TRP A 49 -2.27 3.69 22.62
C TRP A 49 -1.47 2.57 21.96
N MET A 50 -1.77 1.31 22.31
CA MET A 50 -1.27 0.17 21.58
C MET A 50 -1.87 0.19 20.17
N VAL A 51 -1.05 0.54 19.18
CA VAL A 51 -1.41 0.38 17.78
C VAL A 51 -1.25 -1.10 17.47
N ALA A 52 -2.31 -1.76 16.98
CA ALA A 52 -2.15 -3.11 16.45
C ALA A 52 -1.06 -3.08 15.37
N SER A 53 -0.11 -4.01 15.40
CA SER A 53 1.08 -4.00 14.52
C SER A 53 0.72 -3.86 13.03
N THR A 54 -0.42 -4.40 12.61
CA THR A 54 -1.01 -4.25 11.28
C THR A 54 -1.43 -2.81 10.96
N THR A 55 -2.13 -2.12 11.88
CA THR A 55 -2.53 -0.70 11.71
C THR A 55 -1.31 0.21 11.65
N TYR A 56 -0.25 -0.12 12.39
CA TYR A 56 1.03 0.61 12.35
C TYR A 56 1.68 0.50 10.96
N ASN A 57 1.82 -0.72 10.45
CA ASN A 57 2.47 -0.95 9.17
C ASN A 57 1.76 -0.21 8.02
N HIS A 58 0.43 -0.20 8.03
CA HIS A 58 -0.37 0.54 7.05
C HIS A 58 -0.13 2.06 7.17
N CYS A 59 -0.19 2.63 8.37
CA CYS A 59 0.05 4.07 8.56
C CYS A 59 1.48 4.47 8.20
N TYR A 60 2.48 3.67 8.62
CA TYR A 60 3.89 3.89 8.27
C TYR A 60 4.08 3.91 6.75
N THR A 61 3.55 2.92 6.04
CA THR A 61 3.63 2.87 4.58
C THR A 61 3.01 4.11 3.94
N CYS A 62 1.84 4.53 4.42
CA CYS A 62 1.15 5.73 3.93
C CYS A 62 1.98 7.02 4.14
N GLU A 63 2.70 7.16 5.25
CA GLU A 63 3.58 8.31 5.47
C GLU A 63 4.84 8.26 4.58
N VAL A 64 5.40 7.07 4.33
CA VAL A 64 6.54 6.91 3.40
C VAL A 64 6.17 7.35 1.99
N ILE A 65 5.03 6.89 1.46
CA ILE A 65 4.56 7.26 0.11
C ILE A 65 4.16 8.74 0.01
N ARG A 66 3.67 9.34 1.10
CA ARG A 66 3.35 10.78 1.14
C ARG A 66 4.59 11.64 0.98
N ASN A 67 5.69 11.24 1.61
CA ASN A 67 6.97 11.96 1.52
C ASN A 67 7.69 11.72 0.18
N HIS A 68 7.28 10.69 -0.57
CA HIS A 68 7.85 10.33 -1.87
C HIS A 68 6.72 10.14 -2.90
N PRO A 69 6.06 11.22 -3.34
CA PRO A 69 4.91 11.11 -4.23
C PRO A 69 5.30 10.61 -5.61
N HIS A 70 4.41 9.84 -6.24
CA HIS A 70 4.59 9.32 -7.60
C HIS A 70 3.24 9.26 -8.33
N PRO A 71 3.16 9.60 -9.63
CA PRO A 71 1.89 9.67 -10.37
C PRO A 71 1.13 8.32 -10.44
N ASN A 72 1.84 7.20 -10.32
CA ASN A 72 1.24 5.85 -10.35
C ASN A 72 1.06 5.21 -8.96
N VAL A 73 1.16 5.99 -7.88
CA VAL A 73 0.91 5.54 -6.49
C VAL A 73 -0.08 6.50 -5.84
N ALA A 74 -1.04 5.96 -5.08
CA ALA A 74 -2.11 6.76 -4.52
C ALA A 74 -1.60 7.92 -3.66
N SER A 75 -2.16 9.11 -3.89
CA SER A 75 -1.84 10.30 -3.11
C SER A 75 -2.53 10.23 -1.75
N TYR A 76 -1.74 10.05 -0.69
CA TYR A 76 -2.21 10.03 0.70
C TYR A 76 -2.17 11.43 1.33
N TYR A 77 -3.28 11.85 1.92
CA TYR A 77 -3.42 13.17 2.56
C TYR A 77 -3.28 13.13 4.08
N GLY A 78 -3.28 11.94 4.69
CA GLY A 78 -3.20 11.77 6.15
C GLY A 78 -4.32 10.89 6.69
N CYS A 79 -4.32 10.73 8.00
CA CYS A 79 -5.34 9.95 8.70
C CYS A 79 -6.29 10.85 9.49
N ARG A 80 -7.52 10.37 9.69
CA ARG A 80 -8.47 10.97 10.62
C ARG A 80 -8.21 10.41 12.01
N ASP A 81 -7.96 11.29 12.98
CA ASP A 81 -7.90 10.94 14.39
C ASP A 81 -9.27 11.15 15.05
N THR A 82 -9.76 10.12 15.72
CA THR A 82 -10.92 10.23 16.62
C THR A 82 -10.52 9.71 18.00
N ARG A 83 -10.37 10.63 18.96
CA ARG A 83 -10.01 10.32 20.37
C ARG A 83 -8.69 9.56 20.50
N GLY A 84 -7.68 9.93 19.72
CA GLY A 84 -6.35 9.31 19.76
C GLY A 84 -6.26 7.98 19.02
N ARG A 85 -7.25 7.64 18.19
CA ARG A 85 -7.26 6.44 17.34
C ARG A 85 -7.44 6.84 15.89
N VAL A 86 -6.68 6.19 15.00
CA VAL A 86 -6.88 6.30 13.56
C VAL A 86 -8.25 5.71 13.22
N SER A 87 -9.17 6.55 12.77
CA SER A 87 -10.54 6.17 12.41
C SER A 87 -10.78 6.12 10.91
N GLY A 88 -9.80 6.55 10.12
CA GLY A 88 -9.82 6.43 8.66
C GLY A 88 -8.54 6.98 8.04
N LEU A 89 -8.26 6.55 6.81
CA LEU A 89 -7.19 7.07 5.98
C LEU A 89 -7.81 7.92 4.86
N CYS A 90 -7.15 9.00 4.48
CA CYS A 90 -7.63 9.94 3.48
C CYS A 90 -6.70 9.92 2.27
N PHE A 91 -7.25 9.57 1.10
CA PHE A 91 -6.54 9.55 -0.17
C PHE A 91 -7.21 10.50 -1.17
N LYS A 92 -6.50 10.85 -2.24
CA LYS A 92 -7.11 11.41 -3.44
C LYS A 92 -8.24 10.47 -3.90
N ARG A 93 -9.35 11.05 -4.32
CA ARG A 93 -10.45 10.30 -4.94
C ARG A 93 -10.09 10.00 -6.40
N TYR A 94 -10.18 8.72 -6.77
CA TYR A 94 -10.03 8.22 -8.13
C TYR A 94 -11.38 7.73 -8.68
N THR A 95 -11.46 7.45 -9.98
CA THR A 95 -12.74 7.25 -10.68
C THR A 95 -13.33 5.87 -10.47
N SER A 96 -12.59 4.82 -10.84
CA SER A 96 -12.98 3.42 -10.71
C SER A 96 -11.75 2.52 -10.58
N THR A 97 -11.95 1.29 -10.11
CA THR A 97 -10.92 0.25 -10.19
C THR A 97 -10.76 -0.26 -11.63
N LEU A 98 -9.61 -0.87 -11.92
CA LEU A 98 -9.40 -1.57 -13.19
C LEU A 98 -10.36 -2.75 -13.33
N SER A 99 -10.62 -3.47 -12.23
CA SER A 99 -11.60 -4.57 -12.18
C SER A 99 -12.98 -4.14 -12.67
N GLU A 100 -13.52 -3.05 -12.11
CA GLU A 100 -14.81 -2.49 -12.52
C GLU A 100 -14.82 -2.03 -13.99
N LYS A 101 -13.70 -1.46 -14.46
CA LYS A 101 -13.59 -0.94 -15.82
C LYS A 101 -13.64 -2.03 -16.87
N VAL A 102 -12.96 -3.15 -16.65
CA VAL A 102 -12.84 -4.23 -17.64
C VAL A 102 -13.83 -5.36 -17.42
N SER A 103 -14.24 -5.60 -16.18
CA SER A 103 -15.14 -6.69 -15.77
C SER A 103 -16.28 -6.13 -14.89
N PRO A 104 -17.23 -5.35 -15.45
CA PRO A 104 -18.30 -4.71 -14.70
C PRO A 104 -19.27 -5.69 -14.00
N HIS A 105 -19.21 -6.98 -14.35
CA HIS A 105 -19.95 -8.06 -13.68
C HIS A 105 -19.11 -8.83 -12.65
N HIS A 106 -17.91 -8.35 -12.32
CA HIS A 106 -16.96 -8.97 -11.38
C HIS A 106 -16.71 -10.46 -11.64
N LEU A 107 -16.54 -10.80 -12.92
CA LEU A 107 -16.26 -12.17 -13.34
C LEU A 107 -14.93 -12.65 -12.72
N ASN A 108 -14.89 -13.91 -12.28
CA ASN A 108 -13.64 -14.56 -11.92
C ASN A 108 -12.71 -14.68 -13.15
N LYS A 109 -11.42 -14.99 -12.93
CA LYS A 109 -10.41 -15.00 -14.01
C LYS A 109 -10.83 -15.83 -15.23
N THR A 110 -11.31 -17.05 -15.01
CA THR A 110 -11.73 -17.97 -16.07
C THR A 110 -12.96 -17.46 -16.81
N ALA A 111 -13.96 -16.95 -16.09
CA ALA A 111 -15.17 -16.39 -16.70
C ALA A 111 -14.86 -15.09 -17.47
N PHE A 112 -13.91 -14.28 -16.99
CA PHE A 112 -13.43 -13.10 -17.69
C PHE A 112 -12.71 -13.46 -19.00
N LEU A 113 -11.85 -14.49 -18.99
CA LEU A 113 -11.18 -14.98 -20.20
C LEU A 113 -12.15 -15.31 -21.32
N SER A 114 -13.26 -15.97 -20.98
CA SER A 114 -14.31 -16.40 -21.91
C SER A 114 -15.30 -15.29 -22.29
N SER A 115 -15.15 -14.08 -21.75
CA SER A 115 -15.98 -12.93 -22.13
C SER A 115 -15.53 -12.33 -23.47
N ASN A 116 -16.41 -11.61 -24.16
CA ASN A 116 -16.10 -10.90 -25.40
C ASN A 116 -15.32 -9.59 -25.11
N ARG A 117 -14.16 -9.74 -24.45
CA ARG A 117 -13.32 -8.61 -24.02
C ARG A 117 -12.70 -7.90 -25.21
N LEU A 118 -12.62 -6.58 -25.11
CA LEU A 118 -11.90 -5.75 -26.07
C LEU A 118 -10.41 -6.07 -25.99
N LEU A 119 -9.91 -6.78 -27.01
CA LEU A 119 -8.51 -7.12 -27.19
C LEU A 119 -7.67 -5.86 -27.41
N VAL A 120 -6.51 -5.84 -26.76
CA VAL A 120 -5.29 -5.06 -27.02
C VAL A 120 -5.48 -3.77 -27.81
N ASN A 121 -5.50 -2.64 -27.10
CA ASN A 121 -5.19 -1.34 -27.69
C ASN A 121 -4.04 -0.68 -26.92
N GLN A 122 -3.46 0.36 -27.50
CA GLN A 122 -2.34 1.12 -26.93
C GLN A 122 -2.61 1.58 -25.48
N ALA A 123 -3.87 1.73 -25.07
CA ALA A 123 -4.23 2.11 -23.72
C ALA A 123 -3.90 1.02 -22.67
N VAL A 124 -4.00 -0.27 -23.02
CA VAL A 124 -3.66 -1.36 -22.07
C VAL A 124 -2.16 -1.41 -21.81
N GLU A 125 -1.32 -1.21 -22.83
CA GLU A 125 0.13 -1.18 -22.65
C GLU A 125 0.58 0.05 -21.84
N LEU A 126 -0.03 1.22 -22.07
CA LEU A 126 0.21 2.42 -21.24
C LEU A 126 -0.23 2.22 -19.78
N LEU A 127 -1.34 1.51 -19.56
CA LEU A 127 -1.80 1.13 -18.23
C LEU A 127 -0.82 0.18 -17.53
N LEU A 128 -0.35 -0.87 -18.21
CA LEU A 128 0.64 -1.79 -17.64
C LEU A 128 1.97 -1.09 -17.36
N ALA A 129 2.38 -0.15 -18.20
CA ALA A 129 3.57 0.68 -17.97
C ALA A 129 3.40 1.57 -16.73
N SER A 130 2.22 2.18 -16.56
CA SER A 130 1.87 2.97 -15.37
C SER A 130 1.98 2.14 -14.09
N ILE A 131 1.40 0.94 -14.07
CA ILE A 131 1.47 0.03 -12.92
C ILE A 131 2.92 -0.36 -12.63
N ARG A 132 3.70 -0.72 -13.66
CA ARG A 132 5.12 -1.05 -13.51
C ARG A 132 5.93 0.10 -12.91
N ASN A 133 5.67 1.34 -13.32
CA ASN A 133 6.35 2.51 -12.76
C ASN A 133 5.99 2.71 -11.28
N GLY A 134 4.73 2.52 -10.90
CA GLY A 134 4.31 2.54 -9.50
C GLY A 134 5.00 1.45 -8.66
N ILE A 135 5.09 0.22 -9.17
CA ILE A 135 5.80 -0.89 -8.52
C ILE A 135 7.27 -0.54 -8.33
N ARG A 136 7.96 -0.09 -9.39
CA ARG A 136 9.37 0.32 -9.32
C ARG A 136 9.61 1.42 -8.29
N HIS A 137 8.68 2.36 -8.18
CA HIS A 137 8.74 3.42 -7.18
C HIS A 137 8.67 2.87 -5.75
N LEU A 138 7.71 1.97 -5.47
CA LEU A 138 7.62 1.32 -4.16
C LEU A 138 8.88 0.49 -3.84
N HIS A 139 9.39 -0.27 -4.81
CA HIS A 139 10.61 -1.05 -4.67
C HIS A 139 11.82 -0.17 -4.35
N ALA A 140 11.95 0.99 -5.00
CA ALA A 140 12.99 1.97 -4.71
C ALA A 140 12.92 2.54 -3.28
N LEU A 141 11.75 2.51 -2.65
CA LEU A 141 11.54 2.87 -1.24
C LEU A 141 11.74 1.68 -0.28
N GLY A 142 12.18 0.53 -0.78
CA GLY A 142 12.37 -0.70 -0.02
C GLY A 142 11.05 -1.40 0.36
N LEU A 143 9.95 -1.08 -0.33
CA LEU A 143 8.61 -1.60 -0.05
C LEU A 143 8.16 -2.54 -1.16
N VAL A 144 7.61 -3.70 -0.79
CA VAL A 144 6.94 -4.66 -1.69
C VAL A 144 5.45 -4.61 -1.39
N HIS A 145 4.60 -4.46 -2.40
CA HIS A 145 3.15 -4.33 -2.23
C HIS A 145 2.49 -5.64 -1.78
N ASN A 146 2.92 -6.78 -2.33
CA ASN A 146 2.45 -8.14 -2.06
C ASN A 146 0.98 -8.42 -2.40
N ASP A 147 0.26 -7.50 -3.03
CA ASP A 147 -1.16 -7.67 -3.37
C ASP A 147 -1.56 -6.85 -4.60
N ILE A 148 -0.74 -6.91 -5.66
CA ILE A 148 -1.06 -6.28 -6.93
C ILE A 148 -2.20 -7.07 -7.60
N THR A 149 -3.36 -6.43 -7.73
CA THR A 149 -4.57 -7.03 -8.32
C THR A 149 -5.36 -5.96 -9.11
N PRO A 150 -6.26 -6.32 -10.03
CA PRO A 150 -7.11 -5.35 -10.73
C PRO A 150 -7.98 -4.49 -9.79
N SER A 151 -8.31 -4.98 -8.60
CA SER A 151 -9.08 -4.22 -7.61
C SER A 151 -8.22 -3.20 -6.86
N ASN A 152 -6.91 -3.44 -6.78
CA ASN A 152 -5.95 -2.55 -6.13
C ASN A 152 -5.27 -1.59 -7.12
N ILE A 153 -5.80 -1.49 -8.34
CA ILE A 153 -5.43 -0.48 -9.34
C ILE A 153 -6.65 0.40 -9.59
N MET A 154 -6.55 1.70 -9.33
CA MET A 154 -7.56 2.69 -9.71
C MET A 154 -7.13 3.51 -10.92
N LEU A 155 -8.10 4.15 -11.56
CA LEU A 155 -7.91 5.08 -12.68
C LEU A 155 -8.15 6.52 -12.24
N ASP A 156 -7.24 7.41 -12.59
CA ASP A 156 -7.43 8.86 -12.48
C ASP A 156 -8.32 9.39 -13.63
N ASP A 157 -8.70 10.66 -13.56
CA ASP A 157 -9.59 11.29 -14.55
C ASP A 157 -9.02 11.26 -15.98
N ASP A 158 -7.69 11.26 -16.12
CA ASP A 158 -6.97 11.18 -17.39
C ASP A 158 -6.70 9.73 -17.86
N GLY A 159 -7.18 8.74 -17.11
CA GLY A 159 -6.95 7.31 -17.38
C GLY A 159 -5.61 6.77 -16.85
N THR A 160 -4.82 7.57 -16.13
CA THR A 160 -3.59 7.11 -15.49
C THR A 160 -3.91 6.04 -14.44
N ALA A 161 -3.18 4.92 -14.48
CA ALA A 161 -3.33 3.86 -13.50
C ALA A 161 -2.52 4.17 -12.23
N VAL A 162 -3.15 3.94 -11.09
CA VAL A 162 -2.64 4.28 -9.76
C VAL A 162 -2.79 3.08 -8.83
N ILE A 163 -1.69 2.68 -8.20
CA ILE A 163 -1.69 1.62 -7.18
C ILE A 163 -2.30 2.15 -5.89
N ILE A 164 -3.26 1.41 -5.33
CA ILE A 164 -3.95 1.68 -4.06
C ILE A 164 -3.82 0.47 -3.12
N ASP A 165 -4.32 0.62 -1.89
CA ASP A 165 -4.42 -0.43 -0.86
C ASP A 165 -3.07 -1.02 -0.41
N PHE A 166 -2.42 -0.32 0.52
CA PHE A 166 -1.09 -0.66 1.02
C PHE A 166 -1.11 -1.53 2.28
N ASP A 167 -2.22 -2.15 2.65
CA ASP A 167 -2.34 -2.98 3.86
C ASP A 167 -1.35 -4.17 3.86
N SER A 168 -1.09 -4.70 2.67
CA SER A 168 -0.18 -5.82 2.45
C SER A 168 1.26 -5.42 2.16
N CYS A 169 1.55 -4.12 2.11
CA CYS A 169 2.90 -3.65 1.88
C CYS A 169 3.85 -4.09 3.00
N ARG A 170 5.05 -4.53 2.65
CA ARG A 170 6.08 -4.94 3.61
C ARG A 170 7.44 -4.46 3.14
N GLN A 171 8.38 -4.28 4.06
CA GLN A 171 9.77 -4.09 3.69
C GLN A 171 10.30 -5.35 2.99
N VAL A 172 11.18 -5.16 1.99
CA VAL A 172 11.89 -6.27 1.35
C VAL A 172 12.57 -7.15 2.42
N GLY A 173 12.40 -8.46 2.32
CA GLY A 173 12.92 -9.45 3.27
C GLY A 173 12.02 -9.75 4.48
N ALA A 174 10.93 -9.01 4.69
CA ALA A 174 10.03 -9.25 5.81
C ALA A 174 9.16 -10.51 5.62
N LEU A 175 8.80 -11.17 6.73
CA LEU A 175 7.95 -12.37 6.73
C LEU A 175 6.47 -12.02 6.51
N ILE A 176 5.85 -12.64 5.51
CA ILE A 176 4.46 -12.40 5.08
C ILE A 176 3.47 -13.14 5.99
N ARG A 177 3.75 -14.40 6.33
CA ARG A 177 2.81 -15.31 7.04
C ARG A 177 2.65 -14.95 8.52
N GLU A 178 3.73 -14.55 9.18
CA GLU A 178 3.73 -14.19 10.60
C GLU A 178 2.97 -12.89 10.88
N THR A 179 2.88 -12.01 9.87
CA THR A 179 2.26 -10.69 9.98
C THR A 179 0.77 -10.68 9.59
N LYS A 180 0.16 -11.85 9.34
CA LYS A 180 -1.24 -11.99 8.86
C LYS A 180 -1.54 -11.13 7.62
N THR A 181 -0.55 -10.98 6.74
CA THR A 181 -0.70 -10.24 5.47
C THR A 181 -1.81 -10.87 4.64
N LYS A 182 -2.83 -10.09 4.28
CA LYS A 182 -3.96 -10.56 3.48
C LYS A 182 -3.63 -10.37 2.01
N ARG A 183 -3.40 -11.47 1.31
CA ARG A 183 -3.16 -11.45 -0.15
C ARG A 183 -4.34 -12.08 -0.86
N THR A 184 -4.61 -11.62 -2.07
CA THR A 184 -5.75 -12.06 -2.87
C THR A 184 -5.41 -13.37 -3.58
N HIS A 185 -6.19 -14.42 -3.31
CA HIS A 185 -6.02 -15.72 -3.93
C HIS A 185 -6.07 -15.62 -5.47
N GLY A 186 -5.25 -16.43 -6.15
CA GLY A 186 -5.09 -16.38 -7.60
C GLY A 186 -4.24 -15.21 -8.10
N TRP A 187 -3.64 -14.37 -7.25
CA TRP A 187 -2.76 -13.27 -7.69
C TRP A 187 -1.34 -13.33 -7.12
N HIS A 188 -1.00 -14.42 -6.42
CA HIS A 188 0.32 -14.66 -5.87
C HIS A 188 0.55 -16.16 -5.65
N ASP A 189 1.82 -16.58 -5.48
CA ASP A 189 2.15 -17.92 -4.99
C ASP A 189 1.87 -18.02 -3.47
N PRO A 190 0.99 -18.93 -3.02
CA PRO A 190 0.72 -19.11 -1.60
C PRO A 190 1.92 -19.64 -0.81
N ASN A 191 2.88 -20.29 -1.45
CA ASN A 191 4.06 -20.87 -0.80
C ASN A 191 5.11 -19.81 -0.45
N VAL A 192 5.12 -18.67 -1.15
CA VAL A 192 6.03 -17.57 -0.82
C VAL A 192 5.67 -16.94 0.53
N ASN A 193 6.65 -16.89 1.43
CA ASN A 193 6.53 -16.42 2.80
C ASN A 193 7.41 -15.19 3.11
N VAL A 194 8.22 -14.72 2.17
CA VAL A 194 9.09 -13.54 2.30
C VAL A 194 8.67 -12.50 1.26
N ALA A 195 8.61 -11.22 1.66
CA ALA A 195 8.39 -10.11 0.75
C ALA A 195 9.63 -9.88 -0.13
N SER A 196 9.47 -10.04 -1.43
CA SER A 196 10.48 -9.85 -2.47
C SER A 196 9.88 -9.05 -3.62
N GLU A 197 10.69 -8.25 -4.30
CA GLU A 197 10.25 -7.49 -5.49
C GLU A 197 9.59 -8.39 -6.54
N THR A 198 10.06 -9.64 -6.66
CA THR A 198 9.48 -10.66 -7.55
C THR A 198 8.00 -10.91 -7.28
N ASN A 199 7.52 -10.77 -6.04
CA ASN A 199 6.09 -10.94 -5.73
C ASN A 199 5.20 -9.99 -6.54
N ASP A 200 5.59 -8.72 -6.65
CA ASP A 200 4.81 -7.73 -7.39
C ASP A 200 5.01 -7.88 -8.90
N LEU A 201 6.20 -8.30 -9.33
CA LEU A 201 6.51 -8.52 -10.74
C LEU A 201 5.76 -9.73 -11.31
N ASP A 202 5.67 -10.82 -10.55
CA ASP A 202 4.91 -12.01 -10.95
C ASP A 202 3.41 -11.69 -10.98
N ALA A 203 2.90 -10.94 -10.00
CA ALA A 203 1.52 -10.46 -10.01
C ALA A 203 1.22 -9.50 -11.18
N LEU A 204 2.17 -8.65 -11.58
CA LEU A 204 2.06 -7.82 -12.78
C LEU A 204 2.04 -8.66 -14.07
N ALA A 205 2.88 -9.71 -14.15
CA ALA A 205 2.88 -10.62 -15.28
C ALA A 205 1.55 -11.38 -15.38
N GLU A 206 1.01 -11.81 -14.24
CA GLU A 206 -0.31 -12.41 -14.13
C GLU A 206 -1.42 -11.45 -14.58
N LEU A 207 -1.35 -10.18 -14.17
CA LEU A 207 -2.29 -9.13 -14.60
C LEU A 207 -2.23 -8.89 -16.11
N ARG A 208 -1.02 -8.89 -16.69
CA ARG A 208 -0.83 -8.82 -18.13
C ARG A 208 -1.47 -10.00 -18.83
N ALA A 209 -1.26 -11.23 -18.35
CA ALA A 209 -1.90 -12.42 -18.91
C ALA A 209 -3.43 -12.33 -18.79
N TRP A 210 -3.96 -11.89 -17.65
CA TRP A 210 -5.40 -11.73 -17.46
C TRP A 210 -6.04 -10.75 -18.46
N LEU A 211 -5.35 -9.62 -18.74
CA LEU A 211 -5.83 -8.63 -19.69
C LEU A 211 -5.66 -9.04 -21.16
N LEU A 212 -4.59 -9.75 -21.51
CA LEU A 212 -4.16 -9.94 -22.90
C LEU A 212 -4.23 -11.37 -23.42
N SER A 213 -4.15 -12.37 -22.55
CA SER A 213 -4.03 -13.78 -22.95
C SER A 213 -5.32 -14.30 -23.55
N SER A 214 -5.25 -15.21 -24.53
CA SER A 214 -6.41 -15.95 -25.05
C SER A 214 -6.59 -17.33 -24.39
N SER A 215 -5.71 -17.72 -23.45
CA SER A 215 -5.69 -19.06 -22.84
C SER A 215 -5.48 -19.02 -21.33
N ALA A 216 -6.21 -19.87 -20.59
CA ALA A 216 -6.02 -20.05 -19.15
C ALA A 216 -4.67 -20.69 -18.78
N THR A 217 -3.98 -21.33 -19.74
CA THR A 217 -2.67 -21.96 -19.51
C THR A 217 -1.53 -20.97 -19.29
N GLU A 218 -1.77 -19.68 -19.53
CA GLU A 218 -0.79 -18.61 -19.32
C GLU A 218 -0.87 -17.98 -17.92
N PHE A 219 -1.84 -18.40 -17.11
CA PHE A 219 -1.95 -18.00 -15.70
C PHE A 219 -0.98 -18.80 -14.85
N GLN A 220 -0.19 -18.08 -14.06
CA GLN A 220 0.78 -18.63 -13.11
C GLN A 220 0.09 -19.02 -11.80
N PHE A 221 -1.03 -18.37 -11.47
CA PHE A 221 -1.72 -18.55 -10.20
C PHE A 221 -3.16 -19.02 -10.46
N ALA A 222 -3.47 -20.22 -9.97
CA ALA A 222 -4.81 -20.82 -10.02
C ALA A 222 -5.59 -20.51 -8.74
#